data_AF-A0A8H3DE52-F1
#
_entry.id   AF-A0A8H3DE52-F1
#
_cell.length_a   1.000
_cell.length_b   1.000
_cell.length_c   1.000
_cell.angle_alpha   90.00
_cell.angle_beta   90.00
_cell.angle_gamma   90.00
#
_symmetry.space_group_name_H-M   'P 1'
#
loop_
_entity.id
_entity.type
_entity.pdbx_description
1 polymer ?
#
loop_
_entity_poly.entity_id
_entity_poly.type
_entity_poly.pdbx_seq_one_letter_code
_entity_poly.pdbx_strand_id
1 'polypeptide(L)'
;MQNEQEESKGLNILCIDGGGVRGLSSLIILQEIMRRVGNAKGSAEAQPHEHFDVIAGTGTGGISACMLGRLRMPVDKAIAKYAKLVKEVFKEKKTSGPTMYKGTKLQEALDAMIREATGDEGERMVDDQKGTECK
;
A
#
# COMPACT_ATOMS: atom_id res chain seq x y z
N MET A 1 5.59 17.17 40.96
CA MET A 1 6.23 16.35 39.91
C MET A 1 5.13 15.41 39.42
N GLN A 2 4.48 15.75 38.31
CA GLN A 2 3.41 14.92 37.77
C GLN A 2 4.06 13.71 37.09
N ASN A 3 3.73 12.51 37.59
CA ASN A 3 4.03 11.25 36.92
C ASN A 3 3.14 11.16 35.68
N GLU A 4 3.67 11.51 34.53
CA GLU A 4 3.11 11.07 33.25
C GLU A 4 3.46 9.58 33.13
N GLN A 5 2.51 8.71 33.49
CA GLN A 5 2.56 7.32 33.05
C GLN A 5 2.48 7.36 31.52
N GLU A 6 3.58 7.07 30.83
CA GLU A 6 3.53 6.75 29.40
C GLU A 6 2.59 5.56 29.23
N GLU A 7 1.33 5.81 28.86
CA GLU A 7 0.45 4.76 28.37
C GLU A 7 1.16 4.08 27.20
N SER A 8 1.38 2.77 27.30
CA SER A 8 2.08 2.06 26.24
C SER A 8 1.28 2.22 24.94
N LYS A 9 1.83 2.94 23.97
CA LYS A 9 1.18 3.14 22.67
C LYS A 9 0.90 1.76 22.06
N GLY A 10 -0.38 1.45 21.85
CA GLY A 10 -0.80 0.23 21.18
C GLY A 10 -0.32 0.17 19.73
N LEU A 11 -0.28 -1.04 19.17
CA LEU A 11 0.10 -1.26 17.77
C LEU A 11 -1.04 -0.83 16.83
N ASN A 12 -0.74 0.06 15.87
CA ASN A 12 -1.69 0.51 14.86
C ASN A 12 -1.50 -0.29 13.57
N ILE A 13 -2.51 -1.07 13.19
CA ILE A 13 -2.48 -1.95 12.02
C ILE A 13 -3.51 -1.49 10.99
N LEU A 14 -3.08 -1.31 9.74
CA LEU A 14 -3.95 -1.13 8.59
C LEU A 14 -4.02 -2.42 7.77
N CYS A 15 -5.22 -2.98 7.60
CA CYS A 15 -5.46 -4.16 6.77
C CYS A 15 -6.28 -3.78 5.53
N ILE A 16 -5.79 -4.15 4.34
CA ILE A 16 -6.43 -3.83 3.05
C ILE A 16 -6.77 -5.12 2.32
N ASP A 17 -8.07 -5.37 2.13
CA ASP A 17 -8.55 -6.55 1.43
C ASP A 17 -8.31 -6.50 -0.08
N GLY A 18 -8.21 -7.70 -0.67
CA GLY A 18 -8.18 -7.86 -2.12
C GLY A 18 -9.58 -7.64 -2.72
N GLY A 19 -9.66 -6.84 -3.79
CA GLY A 19 -10.95 -6.45 -4.37
C GLY A 19 -10.97 -6.39 -5.91
N GLY A 20 -9.82 -6.55 -6.58
CA GLY A 20 -9.70 -6.25 -8.01
C GLY A 20 -9.96 -4.76 -8.23
N VAL A 21 -10.74 -4.41 -9.25
CA VAL A 21 -11.16 -3.01 -9.51
C VAL A 21 -11.76 -2.32 -8.27
N ARG A 22 -12.46 -3.07 -7.42
CA ARG A 22 -13.12 -2.54 -6.21
C ARG A 22 -12.13 -2.07 -5.15
N GLY A 23 -10.87 -2.49 -5.18
CA GLY A 23 -9.86 -2.05 -4.21
C GLY A 23 -9.57 -0.55 -4.26
N LEU A 24 -9.98 0.14 -5.33
CA LEU A 24 -9.92 1.61 -5.41
C LEU A 24 -10.78 2.26 -4.31
N SER A 25 -11.90 1.66 -3.92
CA SER A 25 -12.75 2.21 -2.86
C SER A 25 -12.02 2.23 -1.51
N SER A 26 -11.24 1.20 -1.19
CA SER A 26 -10.43 1.13 0.03
C SER A 26 -9.41 2.27 0.09
N LEU A 27 -8.78 2.60 -1.04
CA LEU A 27 -7.83 3.73 -1.11
C LEU A 27 -8.52 5.09 -0.98
N ILE A 28 -9.72 5.26 -1.55
CA ILE A 28 -10.52 6.50 -1.40
C ILE A 28 -10.96 6.69 0.05
N ILE A 29 -11.44 5.62 0.70
CA ILE A 29 -11.80 5.64 2.12
C ILE A 29 -10.57 5.99 2.96
N LEU A 30 -9.43 5.36 2.68
CA LEU A 30 -8.18 5.66 3.38
C LEU A 30 -7.74 7.11 3.18
N GLN A 31 -7.89 7.69 1.99
CA GLN A 31 -7.58 9.10 1.73
C GLN A 31 -8.41 10.02 2.63
N GLU A 32 -9.71 9.76 2.78
CA GLU A 32 -10.56 10.56 3.67
C GLU A 32 -10.18 10.37 5.14
N ILE A 33 -9.81 9.16 5.56
CA ILE A 33 -9.30 8.92 6.93
C ILE A 33 -8.02 9.73 7.16
N MET A 34 -7.05 9.67 6.24
CA MET A 34 -5.79 10.41 6.35
C MET A 34 -6.01 11.92 6.34
N ARG A 35 -6.93 12.44 5.52
CA ARG A 35 -7.31 13.85 5.53
C ARG A 35 -7.85 14.28 6.90
N ARG A 36 -8.70 13.46 7.53
CA ARG A 36 -9.22 13.75 8.88
C ARG A 36 -8.13 13.69 9.95
N VAL A 37 -7.20 12.74 9.86
CA VAL A 37 -6.03 12.67 10.75
C VAL A 37 -5.16 13.91 10.60
N GLY A 38 -4.88 14.33 9.36
CA GLY A 38 -4.15 15.56 9.07
C GLY A 38 -4.79 16.79 9.70
N ASN A 39 -6.10 16.98 9.46
CA ASN A 39 -6.85 18.09 10.07
C ASN A 39 -6.80 18.08 11.61
N ALA A 40 -6.95 16.92 12.23
CA ALA A 40 -6.91 16.79 13.68
C ALA A 40 -5.51 17.08 14.28
N LYS A 41 -4.45 16.85 13.51
CA LYS A 41 -3.05 17.08 13.92
C LYS A 41 -2.46 18.40 13.43
N GLY A 42 -3.21 19.19 12.67
CA GLY A 42 -2.71 20.40 12.02
C GLY A 42 -1.65 20.13 10.94
N SER A 43 -1.64 18.92 10.36
CA SER A 43 -0.73 18.52 9.27
C SER A 43 -1.51 18.40 7.96
N ALA A 44 -1.05 19.07 6.92
CA ALA A 44 -1.71 19.03 5.61
C ALA A 44 -1.52 17.68 4.88
N GLU A 45 -0.54 16.86 5.28
CA GLU A 45 -0.06 15.73 4.48
C GLU A 45 0.12 14.43 5.26
N ALA A 46 -0.81 14.12 6.18
CA ALA A 46 -0.77 12.85 6.92
C ALA A 46 -0.71 11.63 5.97
N GLN A 47 0.34 10.81 6.10
CA GLN A 47 0.53 9.60 5.30
C GLN A 47 0.34 8.31 6.11
N PRO A 48 -0.12 7.21 5.50
CA PRO A 48 -0.32 5.95 6.22
C PRO A 48 0.92 5.43 6.93
N HIS A 49 2.11 5.53 6.30
CA HIS A 49 3.37 5.04 6.86
C HIS A 49 3.85 5.81 8.11
N GLU A 50 3.23 6.95 8.44
CA GLU A 50 3.52 7.75 9.64
C GLU A 50 2.57 7.42 10.80
N HIS A 51 1.52 6.64 10.54
CA HIS A 51 0.42 6.40 11.49
C HIS A 51 0.18 4.93 11.79
N PHE A 52 0.51 4.05 10.84
CA PHE A 52 0.37 2.61 10.98
C PHE A 52 1.75 1.95 11.10
N ASP A 53 1.94 1.18 12.16
CA ASP A 53 3.15 0.41 12.40
C ASP A 53 3.21 -0.81 11.47
N VAL A 54 2.04 -1.32 11.06
CA VAL A 54 1.90 -2.43 10.11
C VAL A 54 0.86 -2.08 9.05
N ILE A 55 1.22 -2.26 7.79
CA ILE A 55 0.29 -2.20 6.65
C ILE A 55 0.29 -3.55 5.96
N ALA A 56 -0.84 -4.25 6.02
CA ALA A 56 -1.03 -5.58 5.47
C ALA A 56 -2.10 -5.57 4.38
N GLY A 57 -2.02 -6.52 3.46
CA GLY A 57 -3.10 -6.73 2.50
C GLY A 57 -2.93 -7.98 1.65
N THR A 58 -4.05 -8.43 1.07
CA THR A 58 -4.13 -9.68 0.29
C THR A 58 -4.49 -9.39 -1.16
N GLY A 59 -3.88 -10.10 -2.11
CA GLY A 59 -4.12 -9.89 -3.55
C GLY A 59 -3.83 -8.45 -3.96
N THR A 60 -4.83 -7.75 -4.55
CA THR A 60 -4.66 -6.33 -4.89
C THR A 60 -4.48 -5.43 -3.67
N GLY A 61 -4.95 -5.84 -2.50
CA GLY A 61 -4.70 -5.13 -1.24
C GLY A 61 -3.22 -5.20 -0.82
N GLY A 62 -2.52 -6.28 -1.19
CA GLY A 62 -1.07 -6.40 -1.00
C GLY A 62 -0.30 -5.40 -1.87
N ILE A 63 -0.76 -5.16 -3.10
CA ILE A 63 -0.21 -4.11 -3.98
C ILE A 63 -0.37 -2.73 -3.32
N SER A 64 -1.57 -2.45 -2.77
CA SER A 64 -1.81 -1.22 -2.00
C SER A 64 -0.93 -1.12 -0.76
N ALA A 65 -0.75 -2.21 -0.01
CA ALA A 65 0.13 -2.25 1.15
C ALA A 65 1.59 -1.92 0.78
N CYS A 66 2.11 -2.48 -0.33
CA CYS A 66 3.45 -2.16 -0.82
C CYS A 66 3.57 -0.69 -1.27
N MET A 67 2.57 -0.15 -1.97
CA MET A 67 2.57 1.27 -2.37
C MET A 67 2.63 2.20 -1.15
N LEU A 68 1.75 1.99 -0.18
CA LEU A 68 1.59 2.90 0.95
C LEU A 68 2.68 2.72 2.02
N GLY A 69 3.11 1.49 2.26
CA GLY A 69 4.13 1.14 3.25
C GLY A 69 5.53 1.18 2.66
N ARG A 70 5.89 0.17 1.85
CA ARG A 70 7.27 -0.02 1.36
C ARG A 70 7.76 1.12 0.47
N LEU A 71 6.93 1.59 -0.45
CA LEU A 71 7.25 2.68 -1.37
C LEU A 71 6.93 4.07 -0.77
N ARG A 72 6.31 4.11 0.42
CA ARG A 72 5.86 5.34 1.10
C ARG A 72 5.13 6.31 0.17
N MET A 73 4.37 5.77 -0.77
CA MET A 73 3.71 6.53 -1.80
C MET A 73 2.57 7.34 -1.19
N PRO A 74 2.46 8.65 -1.51
CA PRO A 74 1.31 9.44 -1.11
C PRO A 74 -0.01 8.81 -1.55
N VAL A 75 -1.05 8.91 -0.73
CA VAL A 75 -2.33 8.19 -0.96
C VAL A 75 -2.97 8.57 -2.30
N ASP A 76 -2.92 9.84 -2.68
CA ASP A 76 -3.41 10.34 -3.97
C ASP A 76 -2.64 9.74 -5.17
N LYS A 77 -1.32 9.65 -5.06
CA LYS A 77 -0.47 8.99 -6.07
C LYS A 77 -0.76 7.49 -6.12
N ALA A 78 -0.97 6.84 -4.98
CA ALA A 78 -1.35 5.43 -4.92
C ALA A 78 -2.71 5.16 -5.59
N ILE A 79 -3.70 6.04 -5.39
CA ILE A 79 -5.01 6.01 -6.08
C ILE A 79 -4.80 6.09 -7.59
N ALA A 80 -4.04 7.07 -8.07
CA ALA A 80 -3.78 7.25 -9.50
C ALA A 80 -3.07 6.05 -10.12
N LYS A 81 -2.05 5.50 -9.44
CA LYS A 81 -1.33 4.30 -9.89
C LYS A 81 -2.20 3.07 -9.89
N TYR A 82 -3.00 2.86 -8.85
CA TYR A 82 -3.93 1.74 -8.78
C TYR A 82 -4.97 1.80 -9.90
N ALA A 83 -5.54 2.99 -10.18
CA ALA A 83 -6.48 3.18 -11.29
C ALA A 83 -5.85 2.85 -12.65
N LYS A 84 -4.60 3.26 -12.88
CA LYS A 84 -3.83 2.92 -14.09
C LYS A 84 -3.59 1.42 -14.18
N LEU A 85 -3.09 0.80 -13.12
CA LEU A 85 -2.84 -0.64 -13.02
C LEU A 85 -4.11 -1.43 -13.35
N VAL A 86 -5.24 -1.05 -12.76
CA VAL A 86 -6.52 -1.69 -13.00
C VAL A 86 -6.94 -1.61 -14.46
N LYS A 87 -6.76 -0.44 -15.09
CA LYS A 87 -7.09 -0.24 -16.51
C LYS A 87 -6.21 -1.06 -17.45
N GLU A 88 -4.93 -1.22 -17.12
CA GLU A 88 -3.95 -1.92 -17.96
C GLU A 88 -4.02 -3.44 -17.78
N VAL A 89 -4.22 -3.91 -16.55
CA VAL A 89 -4.14 -5.34 -16.20
C VAL A 89 -5.52 -6.02 -16.23
N PHE A 90 -6.57 -5.36 -15.73
CA PHE A 90 -7.88 -6.00 -15.55
C PHE A 90 -8.86 -5.76 -16.71
N LYS A 91 -8.49 -4.94 -17.70
CA LYS A 91 -9.29 -4.73 -18.91
C LYS A 91 -9.20 -5.91 -19.89
N GLU A 92 -8.03 -6.54 -20.02
CA GLU A 92 -7.84 -7.71 -20.88
C GLU A 92 -8.11 -9.00 -20.10
N LYS A 93 -9.33 -9.51 -20.21
CA LYS A 93 -9.66 -10.87 -19.75
C LYS A 93 -9.10 -11.87 -20.76
N LYS A 94 -8.43 -12.92 -20.27
CA LYS A 94 -8.03 -14.04 -21.14
C LYS A 94 -9.28 -14.72 -21.71
N THR A 95 -9.25 -14.99 -23.01
CA THR A 95 -10.31 -15.73 -23.73
C THR A 95 -10.22 -17.25 -23.52
N SER A 96 -9.08 -17.76 -23.02
CA SER A 96 -8.83 -19.17 -22.77
C SER A 96 -7.78 -19.36 -21.66
N GLY A 97 -7.87 -20.49 -20.94
CA GLY A 97 -6.98 -20.87 -19.85
C GLY A 97 -7.55 -20.62 -18.44
N PRO A 98 -6.92 -21.18 -17.39
CA PRO A 98 -7.47 -21.20 -16.02
C PRO A 98 -7.40 -19.85 -15.30
N THR A 99 -6.55 -18.93 -15.76
CA THR A 99 -6.33 -17.62 -15.12
C THR A 99 -7.12 -16.53 -15.84
N MET A 100 -7.78 -15.65 -15.09
CA MET A 100 -8.59 -14.57 -15.65
C MET A 100 -7.75 -13.47 -16.36
N TYR A 101 -6.48 -13.30 -15.98
CA TYR A 101 -5.61 -12.21 -16.46
C TYR A 101 -4.22 -12.71 -16.91
N LYS A 102 -3.53 -11.91 -17.73
CA LYS A 102 -2.14 -12.17 -18.13
C LYS A 102 -1.19 -11.76 -17.00
N GLY A 103 -0.54 -12.74 -16.36
CA GLY A 103 0.43 -12.49 -15.29
C GLY A 103 1.61 -11.61 -15.72
N THR A 104 2.07 -11.74 -16.98
CA THR A 104 3.13 -10.90 -17.55
C THR A 104 2.75 -9.42 -17.59
N LYS A 105 1.49 -9.09 -17.91
CA LYS A 105 0.99 -7.70 -17.90
C LYS A 105 0.97 -7.11 -16.50
N LEU A 106 0.60 -7.93 -15.51
CA LEU A 106 0.67 -7.51 -14.11
C LEU A 106 2.12 -7.25 -13.70
N GLN A 107 3.04 -8.16 -14.02
CA GLN A 107 4.46 -8.02 -13.72
C GLN A 107 5.05 -6.75 -14.37
N GLU A 108 4.87 -6.55 -15.67
CA GLU A 108 5.32 -5.35 -16.40
C GLU A 108 4.82 -4.05 -15.75
N ALA A 109 3.56 -4.02 -15.31
CA ALA A 109 2.97 -2.86 -14.67
C ALA A 109 3.51 -2.62 -13.26
N LEU A 110 3.80 -3.69 -12.51
CA LEU A 110 4.43 -3.60 -11.19
C LEU A 110 5.89 -3.12 -11.31
N ASP A 111 6.67 -3.71 -12.22
CA ASP A 111 8.08 -3.34 -12.44
C ASP A 111 8.19 -1.85 -12.83
N ALA A 112 7.32 -1.39 -13.74
CA ALA A 112 7.27 0.01 -14.13
C ALA A 112 6.91 0.95 -12.97
N MET A 113 5.98 0.54 -12.10
CA MET A 113 5.59 1.31 -10.92
C MET A 113 6.72 1.37 -9.88
N ILE A 114 7.42 0.26 -9.65
CA ILE A 114 8.55 0.22 -8.73
C ILE A 114 9.66 1.12 -9.26
N ARG A 115 10.07 0.97 -10.53
CA ARG A 115 11.08 1.81 -11.16
C ARG A 115 10.77 3.29 -11.08
N GLU A 116 9.50 3.68 -11.25
CA GLU A 116 9.11 5.09 -11.13
C GLU A 116 9.17 5.61 -9.68
N ALA A 117 8.94 4.74 -8.69
CA ALA A 117 8.99 5.10 -7.29
C ALA A 117 10.42 5.12 -6.72
N THR A 118 11.30 4.25 -7.22
CA THR A 118 12.61 3.96 -6.59
C THR A 118 13.81 4.26 -7.50
N GLY A 119 13.59 4.32 -8.82
CA GLY A 119 14.66 4.34 -9.82
C GLY A 119 15.17 2.96 -10.23
N ASP A 120 14.74 1.88 -9.55
CA ASP A 120 15.18 0.50 -9.77
C ASP A 120 13.99 -0.48 -9.70
N GLU A 121 13.64 -1.14 -10.81
CA GLU A 121 12.61 -2.17 -10.85
C GLU A 121 12.94 -3.41 -10.00
N GLY A 122 14.22 -3.63 -9.69
CA GLY A 122 14.72 -4.69 -8.82
C GLY A 122 14.67 -4.39 -7.32
N GLU A 123 14.17 -3.22 -6.91
CA GLU A 123 14.13 -2.79 -5.50
C GLU A 123 13.49 -3.87 -4.62
N ARG A 124 14.19 -4.25 -3.54
CA ARG A 124 13.76 -5.32 -2.63
C ARG A 124 12.99 -4.77 -1.43
N MET A 125 12.28 -5.65 -0.72
CA MET A 125 11.77 -5.35 0.62
C MET A 125 12.94 -5.00 1.55
N VAL A 126 12.71 -4.10 2.50
CA VAL A 126 13.71 -3.83 3.55
C VAL A 126 13.77 -5.04 4.45
N ASP A 127 14.96 -5.61 4.59
CA ASP A 127 15.22 -6.71 5.50
C ASP A 127 16.03 -6.16 6.68
N ASP A 128 15.37 -5.91 7.80
CA ASP A 128 16.02 -5.46 9.05
C ASP A 128 16.70 -6.64 9.78
N GLN A 129 17.27 -7.59 9.04
CA GLN A 129 17.97 -8.77 9.54
C GLN A 129 19.31 -8.45 10.22
N LYS A 130 19.30 -7.51 11.17
CA LYS A 130 20.23 -7.52 12.31
C LYS A 130 19.56 -8.25 13.48
N GLY A 131 19.53 -9.58 13.41
CA GLY A 131 19.66 -10.40 14.61
C GLY A 131 18.41 -11.02 15.25
N THR A 132 17.31 -11.27 14.53
CA THR A 132 16.30 -12.20 15.02
C THR A 132 15.90 -13.16 13.92
N GLU A 133 16.50 -14.36 13.96
CA GLU A 133 15.89 -15.54 13.34
C GLU A 133 14.45 -15.65 13.88
N CYS A 134 13.47 -15.79 12.99
CA CYS A 134 12.17 -16.28 13.40
C CYS A 134 12.37 -17.69 13.98
N LYS A 135 11.96 -17.89 15.24
CA LYS A 135 11.86 -19.23 15.83
C LYS A 135 10.80 -20.07 15.12
#